data_AF-A0A9W8W9D2-F1
#
_entry.id   AF-A0A9W8W9D2-F1
#
_cell.length_a   1.000
_cell.length_b   1.000
_cell.length_c   1.000
_cell.angle_alpha   90.00
_cell.angle_beta   90.00
_cell.angle_gamma   90.00
#
_symmetry.space_group_name_H-M   'P 1'
#
loop_
_entity.id
_entity.type
_entity.pdbx_description
1 polymer ?
#
loop_
_entity_poly.entity_id
_entity_poly.type
_entity_poly.pdbx_seq_one_letter_code
_entity_poly.pdbx_strand_id
1 'polypeptide(L)' 'MPNTSDWDNADFLMDLGIALFTAAQANKALPVPVKEAVEAYLKERGWNTSFDAVRFSFLLWNQT' A
#
# COMPACT_ATOMS: atom_id res chain seq x y z
N MET A 1 -4.17 19.67 -13.32
CA MET A 1 -4.09 18.28 -13.83
C MET A 1 -5.15 17.49 -13.08
N PRO A 2 -5.92 16.60 -13.72
CA PRO A 2 -6.85 15.77 -12.96
C PRO A 2 -6.03 15.05 -11.90
N ASN A 3 -6.53 15.02 -10.66
CA ASN A 3 -5.93 14.24 -9.58
C ASN A 3 -6.01 12.77 -9.97
N THR A 4 -5.04 12.30 -10.76
CA THR A 4 -4.88 10.89 -11.09
C THR A 4 -4.61 10.20 -9.76
N SER A 5 -5.51 9.30 -9.40
CA SER A 5 -5.41 8.51 -8.18
C SER A 5 -4.08 7.77 -8.23
N ASP A 6 -3.34 7.69 -7.10
CA ASP A 6 -2.11 6.88 -7.04
C ASP A 6 -2.38 5.44 -7.52
N TRP A 7 -3.61 4.96 -7.34
CA TRP A 7 -4.14 3.67 -7.80
C TRP A 7 -4.19 3.47 -9.33
N ASP A 8 -4.16 4.55 -10.11
CA ASP A 8 -4.10 4.49 -11.58
C ASP A 8 -2.65 4.36 -12.09
N ASN A 9 -1.66 4.42 -11.18
CA ASN A 9 -0.24 4.38 -11.51
C ASN A 9 0.36 2.99 -11.31
N ALA A 10 0.86 2.37 -12.39
CA ALA A 10 1.48 1.05 -12.35
C ALA A 10 2.74 0.98 -11.47
N ASP A 11 3.53 2.06 -11.41
CA ASP A 11 4.74 2.11 -10.57
C ASP A 11 4.37 2.12 -9.09
N PHE A 12 3.31 2.84 -8.72
CA PHE A 12 2.75 2.83 -7.37
C PHE A 12 2.27 1.44 -6.97
N LEU A 13 1.51 0.76 -7.85
CA LEU A 13 1.00 -0.59 -7.58
C LEU A 13 2.14 -1.61 -7.41
N MET A 14 3.22 -1.48 -8.19
CA MET A 14 4.40 -2.33 -8.05
C MET A 14 5.13 -2.08 -6.72
N ASP A 15 5.36 -0.82 -6.36
CA ASP A 15 5.98 -0.45 -5.09
C ASP A 15 5.15 -0.91 -3.88
N LEU A 16 3.81 -0.78 -3.95
CA LEU A 16 2.90 -1.27 -2.93
C LEU A 16 2.98 -2.80 -2.78
N GLY A 17 3.04 -3.54 -3.90
CA GLY A 17 3.20 -5.00 -3.89
C GLY A 17 4.50 -5.45 -3.22
N ILE A 18 5.61 -4.76 -3.51
CA ILE A 18 6.92 -5.04 -2.90
C ILE A 18 6.89 -4.76 -1.39
N ALA A 19 6.28 -3.64 -0.98
CA ALA A 19 6.15 -3.28 0.43
C ALA A 19 5.36 -4.34 1.21
N LEU A 20 4.19 -4.74 0.67
CA LEU A 20 3.32 -5.75 1.29
C LEU A 20 3.99 -7.13 1.32
N PHE A 21 4.67 -7.53 0.24
CA PHE A 21 5.36 -8.82 0.17
C PHE A 21 6.53 -8.91 1.17
N THR A 22 7.37 -7.87 1.22
CA THR A 22 8.48 -7.77 2.18
C THR A 22 7.98 -7.87 3.61
N ALA A 23 6.90 -7.16 3.92
CA ALA A 23 6.35 -7.14 5.26
C ALA A 23 5.63 -8.44 5.65
N ALA A 24 4.98 -9.12 4.70
CA ALA A 24 4.36 -10.43 4.90
C ALA A 24 5.40 -11.55 5.09
N GLN A 25 6.51 -11.51 4.33
CA GLN A 25 7.63 -12.45 4.51
C GLN A 25 8.25 -12.37 5.91
N ALA A 26 8.34 -11.16 6.47
CA ALA A 26 8.92 -10.95 7.79
C ALA A 26 8.06 -11.51 8.93
N ASN A 27 6.73 -11.51 8.80
CA ASN A 27 5.83 -11.74 9.94
C ASN A 27 4.79 -12.85 9.77
N LYS A 28 4.72 -13.54 8.62
CA LYS A 28 3.68 -14.56 8.25
C LYS A 28 2.21 -14.08 8.36
N ALA A 29 2.01 -12.83 8.77
CA ALA A 29 0.77 -12.09 8.92
C ALA A 29 1.13 -10.60 8.75
N LEU A 30 0.12 -9.72 8.67
CA LEU A 30 0.31 -8.26 8.65
C LEU A 30 0.01 -7.65 10.04
N PRO A 31 0.87 -7.84 11.08
CA PRO A 31 0.69 -7.21 12.39
C PRO A 31 0.91 -5.68 12.32
N VAL A 32 0.54 -4.94 13.37
CA VAL A 32 0.65 -3.46 13.45
C VAL A 32 1.99 -2.89 12.94
N PRO A 33 3.18 -3.49 13.24
CA PRO A 33 4.46 -3.00 12.72
C PRO A 33 4.59 -3.02 11.20
N VAL A 34 3.82 -3.87 10.51
CA VAL A 34 3.80 -3.95 9.05
C VAL A 34 3.11 -2.72 8.44
N LYS A 35 2.11 -2.15 9.14
CA LYS A 35 1.45 -0.92 8.66
C LYS A 35 2.47 0.21 8.54
N GLU A 36 3.24 0.40 9.60
CA GLU A 36 4.27 1.44 9.68
C GLU A 36 5.36 1.21 8.63
N ALA A 37 5.79 -0.04 8.41
CA ALA A 37 6.77 -0.40 7.41
C ALA A 37 6.30 -0.13 5.97
N VAL A 38 5.04 -0.47 5.65
CA VAL A 38 4.46 -0.22 4.32
C VAL A 38 4.29 1.28 4.07
N GLU A 39 3.82 2.05 5.07
CA GLU A 39 3.73 3.51 4.93
C GLU A 39 5.10 4.18 4.80
N ALA A 40 6.09 3.72 5.57
CA ALA A 40 7.45 4.24 5.48
C ALA A 40 8.04 4.01 4.08
N TYR A 41 7.89 2.80 3.55
CA TYR A 41 8.37 2.46 2.20
C TYR A 41 7.69 3.30 1.11
N LEU A 42 6.37 3.49 1.18
CA LEU A 42 5.64 4.32 0.21
C LEU A 42 6.07 5.79 0.29
N LYS A 43 6.26 6.33 1.49
CA LYS A 43 6.75 7.71 1.69
C LYS A 43 8.17 7.92 1.19
N GLU A 44 9.07 6.96 1.41
CA GLU A 44 10.44 6.99 0.88
C GLU A 44 10.49 7.04 -0.65
N ARG A 45 9.47 6.46 -1.29
CA ARG A 45 9.28 6.48 -2.76
C ARG A 45 8.57 7.74 -3.27
N GLY A 46 8.13 8.63 -2.37
CA GLY A 46 7.45 9.87 -2.71
C GLY A 46 5.93 9.76 -2.83
N TRP A 47 5.34 8.63 -2.45
CA TRP A 47 3.89 8.42 -2.46
C TRP A 47 3.25 8.98 -1.19
N ASN A 48 2.08 9.61 -1.35
CA ASN A 48 1.37 10.26 -0.23
C ASN A 48 0.22 9.39 0.34
N THR A 49 0.20 8.11 -0.01
CA THR A 49 -0.85 7.16 0.35
C THR A 49 -0.61 6.56 1.75
N SER A 50 -1.67 6.50 2.58
CA SER A 50 -1.64 5.82 3.89
C SER A 50 -2.03 4.34 3.77
N PHE A 51 -1.62 3.54 4.76
CA PHE A 51 -1.97 2.12 4.81
C PHE A 51 -3.48 1.92 4.99
N ASP A 52 -4.15 2.84 5.69
CA ASP A 52 -5.61 2.79 5.81
C ASP A 52 -6.31 3.01 4.46
N ALA A 53 -5.75 3.83 3.57
CA ALA A 53 -6.26 3.97 2.20
C ALA A 53 -6.08 2.68 1.40
N VAL A 54 -4.93 2.00 1.55
CA VAL A 54 -4.67 0.67 0.97
C VAL A 54 -5.69 -0.37 1.45
N ARG A 55 -5.96 -0.39 2.76
CA ARG A 55 -6.94 -1.30 3.37
C ARG A 55 -8.37 -0.99 2.89
N PHE A 56 -8.71 0.27 2.72
CA PHE A 56 -10.04 0.69 2.24
C PHE A 56 -10.29 0.27 0.79
N SER A 57 -9.30 0.42 -0.09
CA SER A 57 -9.39 -0.04 -1.48
C SER A 57 -9.62 -1.56 -1.58
N PHE A 58 -8.95 -2.33 -0.72
CA PHE A 58 -9.10 -3.80 -0.71
C PHE A 58 -10.48 -4.26 -0.21
N LEU A 59 -11.07 -3.55 0.76
CA LEU A 59 -12.41 -3.86 1.28
C LEU A 59 -13.53 -3.48 0.30
N LEU A 60 -13.39 -2.35 -0.40
CA LEU A 60 -14.36 -1.91 -1.41
C LEU A 60 -14.40 -2.84 -2.63
N TRP A 61 -13.26 -3.41 -3.03
CA TRP A 61 -13.20 -4.35 -4.14
C TRP A 61 -13.86 -5.71 -3.82
N ASN A 62 -13.85 -6.13 -2.55
CA ASN A 62 -14.42 -7.42 -2.13
C ASN A 62 -15.94 -7.37 -1.85
N GLN A 63 -16.64 -6.29 -2.22
CA GLN A 63 -18.09 -6.12 -2.08
C GLN A 63 -18.84 -5.95 -3.41
N THR A 64 -18.18 -6.15 -4.54
CA THR A 64 -18.76 -6.18 -5.90
C THR A 64 -18.47 -7.49 -6.58
#